data_AF-A0A3N5PZY6-F1
#
_entry.id   AF-A0A3N5PZY6-F1
#
_cell.length_a   1.000
_cell.length_b   1.000
_cell.length_c   1.000
_cell.angle_alpha   90.00
_cell.angle_beta   90.00
_cell.angle_gamma   90.00
#
_symmetry.space_group_name_H-M   'P 1'
#
loop_
_entity.id
_entity.type
_entity.pdbx_description
1 polymer ?
#
loop_
_entity_poly.entity_id
_entity_poly.type
_entity_poly.pdbx_seq_one_letter_code
_entity_poly.pdbx_strand_id
1 'polypeptide(L)' 'MSWVDLGALTALPERGARCVRVGGLAIAVFRASTGEVFALRDQC' A
#
# COMPACT_ATOMS: atom_id res chain seq x y z
N MET A 1 -16.77 0.41 8.16
CA MET A 1 -16.29 -0.71 7.33
C MET A 1 -16.35 -0.30 5.86
N SER A 2 -15.26 0.21 5.30
CA SER A 2 -15.16 0.54 3.87
C SER A 2 -13.80 0.04 3.39
N TRP A 3 -13.81 -0.92 2.47
CA TRP A 3 -12.60 -1.35 1.78
C TRP A 3 -12.41 -0.48 0.53
N VAL A 4 -11.15 -0.22 0.18
CA VAL A 4 -10.78 0.53 -1.02
C VAL A 4 -9.96 -0.38 -1.89
N ASP A 5 -10.33 -0.51 -3.16
CA ASP A 5 -9.54 -1.27 -4.13
C ASP A 5 -8.29 -0.49 -4.53
N LEU A 6 -7.13 -1.13 -4.40
CA LEU A 6 -5.82 -0.57 -4.74
C LEU A 6 -5.25 -1.16 -6.04
N GLY A 7 -5.95 -2.14 -6.64
CA GLY A 7 -5.54 -2.89 -7.81
C GLY A 7 -4.89 -4.23 -7.48
N ALA A 8 -4.39 -4.90 -8.51
CA ALA A 8 -3.81 -6.23 -8.40
C ALA A 8 -2.53 -6.23 -7.55
N LEU A 9 -2.31 -7.32 -6.80
CA LEU A 9 -1.08 -7.52 -6.02
C LEU A 9 0.18 -7.46 -6.89
N THR A 10 0.09 -7.88 -8.15
CA THR A 10 1.21 -7.83 -9.12
C THR A 10 1.64 -6.41 -9.47
N ALA A 11 0.80 -5.39 -9.23
CA ALA A 11 1.17 -3.99 -9.37
C ALA A 11 2.04 -3.48 -8.20
N LEU A 12 2.14 -4.25 -7.10
CA LEU A 12 3.02 -4.00 -5.97
C LEU A 12 4.10 -5.10 -5.91
N PRO A 13 5.21 -4.95 -6.65
CA PRO A 13 6.25 -5.98 -6.69
C PRO A 13 6.87 -6.21 -5.29
N GLU A 14 7.49 -7.37 -5.09
CA GLU A 14 8.21 -7.66 -3.84
C GLU A 14 9.28 -6.60 -3.56
N ARG A 15 9.37 -6.18 -2.30
CA ARG A 15 10.24 -5.07 -1.86
C ARG A 15 9.90 -3.74 -2.52
N GLY A 16 8.74 -3.63 -3.17
CA GLY A 16 8.21 -2.41 -3.75
C GLY A 16 7.25 -1.70 -2.80
N ALA A 17 7.04 -0.41 -3.07
CA ALA A 17 6.11 0.45 -2.35
C ALA A 17 5.34 1.34 -3.34
N ARG A 18 4.12 1.71 -2.95
CA ARG A 18 3.27 2.66 -3.66
C ARG A 18 2.55 3.55 -2.66
N CYS A 19 2.55 4.86 -2.91
CA CYS A 19 1.72 5.79 -2.15
C CYS A 19 0.34 5.93 -2.78
N VAL A 20 -0.70 5.82 -1.97
CA VAL A 20 -2.10 5.99 -2.37
C VAL A 20 -2.76 7.05 -1.51
N ARG A 21 -3.68 7.81 -2.10
CA ARG A 21 -4.46 8.82 -1.39
C ARG A 21 -5.85 8.29 -1.09
N VAL A 22 -6.20 8.22 0.19
CA VAL A 22 -7.50 7.74 0.65
C VAL A 22 -8.05 8.75 1.66
N GLY A 23 -9.21 9.33 1.38
CA GLY A 23 -9.85 10.29 2.29
C GLY A 23 -8.99 11.50 2.66
N GLY A 24 -8.12 11.95 1.75
CA GLY A 24 -7.19 13.07 1.98
C GLY A 24 -5.89 12.69 2.73
N LEU A 25 -5.75 11.45 3.18
CA LEU A 25 -4.51 10.93 3.78
C LEU A 25 -3.64 10.26 2.72
N ALA A 26 -2.33 10.46 2.81
CA ALA A 26 -1.35 9.68 2.06
C ALA A 26 -0.99 8.42 2.85
N ILE A 27 -1.10 7.27 2.21
CA ILE A 27 -0.82 5.96 2.79
C ILE A 27 0.22 5.27 1.91
N ALA A 28 1.34 4.86 2.51
CA ALA A 28 2.36 4.04 1.89
C ALA A 28 1.98 2.57 2.04
N VAL A 29 1.77 1.89 0.92
CA VAL A 29 1.50 0.45 0.87
C VAL A 29 2.73 -0.23 0.29
N PHE A 30 3.29 -1.21 0.99
CA PHE A 30 4.52 -1.88 0.57
C PHE A 30 4.43 -3.39 0.78
N ARG A 31 5.21 -4.12 -0.05
CA ARG A 31 5.27 -5.58 -0.01
C ARG A 31 6.60 -6.03 0.55
N ALA A 32 6.56 -6.79 1.64
CA ALA A 32 7.75 -7.39 2.23
C ALA A 32 8.36 -8.45 1.30
N SER A 33 9.61 -8.85 1.57
CA SER A 33 10.28 -9.94 0.83
C SER A 33 9.64 -11.30 1.02
N THR A 34 8.85 -11.46 2.07
CA THR A 34 8.05 -12.66 2.38
C THR A 34 6.68 -12.65 1.68
N GLY A 35 6.34 -11.55 0.98
CA GLY A 35 5.15 -11.42 0.14
C GLY A 35 3.95 -10.76 0.81
N GLU A 36 3.97 -10.55 2.13
CA GLU A 36 2.95 -9.84 2.90
C GLU A 36 2.91 -8.36 2.53
N VAL A 37 1.71 -7.79 2.60
CA VAL A 37 1.44 -6.38 2.29
C VAL A 37 1.12 -5.63 3.57
N PHE A 38 1.77 -4.49 3.74
CA PHE A 38 1.57 -3.60 4.88
C PHE A 38 1.19 -2.21 4.38
N ALA A 39 0.48 -1.47 5.23
CA ALA A 39 0.08 -0.10 4.96
C ALA A 39 0.41 0.77 6.17
N LEU A 40 1.06 1.90 5.93
CA LEU A 40 1.43 2.90 6.94
C LEU A 40 1.02 4.28 6.43
N ARG A 41 0.85 5.24 7.34
CA ARG A 41 0.71 6.64 6.94
C ARG A 41 2.04 7.11 6.32
N ASP A 42 1.97 7.79 5.19
CA ASP A 42 3.14 8.34 4.48
C ASP A 42 3.57 9.67 5.13
N GLN A 43 4.15 9.58 6.32
CA GLN A 43 4.65 10.71 7.10
C GLN A 43 5.85 10.23 7.94
N CYS A 44 6.97 10.97 7.87
CA CYS A 44 8.13 10.77 8.74
C CYS A 44 7.86 11.20 10.18
#